data_AF-A0A1U7CIE4-F1
#
_entry.id   AF-A0A1U7CIE4-F1
#
_cell.length_a   1.000
_cell.length_b   1.000
_cell.length_c   1.000
_cell.angle_alpha   90.00
_cell.angle_beta   90.00
_cell.angle_gamma   90.00
#
_symmetry.space_group_name_H-M   'P 1'
#
loop_
_entity.id
_entity.type
_entity.pdbx_description
1 polymer ?
#
loop_
_entity_poly.entity_id
_entity_poly.type
_entity_poly.pdbx_seq_one_letter_code
_entity_poly.pdbx_strand_id
1 'polypeptide(L)' 'MSAHSARLQHAMKDLRDKWDITTQAWDDQVAQDFEKNHLAPLEGLVKRNVVGMDKLSEALGKIRKACDENS' A
#
# COMPACT_ATOMS: atom_id res chain seq x y z
N MET A 1 5.11 -11.67 4.08
CA MET A 1 4.28 -10.46 4.06
C MET A 1 4.06 -10.03 5.50
N SER A 2 4.45 -8.81 5.86
CA SER A 2 4.20 -8.28 7.20
C SER A 2 2.70 -7.94 7.39
N ALA A 3 2.18 -7.99 8.63
CA ALA A 3 0.79 -7.59 8.91
C ALA A 3 0.49 -6.13 8.49
N HIS A 4 1.51 -5.27 8.56
CA HIS A 4 1.40 -3.86 8.20
C HIS A 4 1.36 -3.66 6.67
N SER A 5 2.13 -4.45 5.90
CA SER A 5 2.09 -4.38 4.44
C SER A 5 0.76 -4.91 3.89
N ALA A 6 0.20 -5.97 4.49
CA ALA A 6 -1.13 -6.47 4.15
C ALA A 6 -2.23 -5.41 4.40
N ARG A 7 -2.18 -4.72 5.54
CA ARG A 7 -3.11 -3.62 5.84
C ARG A 7 -3.03 -2.47 4.83
N LEU A 8 -1.82 -2.11 4.41
CA LEU A 8 -1.63 -1.04 3.43
C LEU A 8 -2.17 -1.43 2.05
N GLN A 9 -1.97 -2.69 1.62
CA GLN A 9 -2.56 -3.20 0.39
C GLN A 9 -4.09 -3.21 0.46
N HIS A 10 -4.66 -3.64 1.59
CA HIS A 10 -6.12 -3.63 1.78
C HIS A 10 -6.69 -2.21 1.71
N ALA A 11 -6.07 -1.24 2.38
CA ALA A 11 -6.51 0.15 2.35
C ALA A 11 -6.48 0.74 0.93
N MET A 12 -5.47 0.40 0.12
CA MET A 12 -5.40 0.82 -1.28
C MET A 12 -6.51 0.18 -2.13
N LYS A 13 -6.81 -1.11 -1.88
CA LYS A 13 -7.93 -1.78 -2.55
C LYS A 13 -9.26 -1.11 -2.19
N ASP A 14 -9.51 -0.87 -0.90
CA ASP A 14 -10.74 -0.22 -0.43
C ASP A 14 -10.91 1.19 -1.03
N LEU A 15 -9.80 1.93 -1.18
CA LEU A 15 -9.80 3.22 -1.83
C LEU A 15 -10.21 3.12 -3.30
N ARG A 16 -9.69 2.12 -4.03
CA ARG A 16 -10.05 1.89 -5.43
C ARG A 16 -11.52 1.50 -5.58
N ASP A 17 -11.99 0.57 -4.76
CA ASP A 17 -13.40 0.14 -4.77
C ASP A 17 -14.35 1.33 -4.52
N LYS A 18 -13.99 2.23 -3.60
CA LYS A 18 -14.76 3.46 -3.33
C LYS A 18 -14.67 4.48 -4.46
N TRP A 19 -13.53 4.58 -5.14
CA TRP A 19 -13.39 5.43 -6.31
C TRP A 19 -14.29 4.95 -7.45
N ASP A 20 -14.30 3.64 -7.73
CA ASP A 20 -15.13 3.03 -8.77
C ASP A 20 -16.63 3.22 -8.53
N ILE A 21 -17.07 3.33 -7.27
CA ILE A 21 -18.47 3.69 -6.93
C ILE A 21 -18.70 5.20 -7.13
N THR A 22 -17.73 6.02 -6.74
CA THR A 22 -17.82 7.48 -6.83
C THR A 22 -17.93 7.94 -8.28
N THR A 23 -17.14 7.35 -9.18
CA THR A 23 -17.13 7.68 -10.60
C THR A 23 -18.40 7.27 -11.34
N GLN A 24 -19.26 6.43 -10.76
CA GLN A 24 -20.58 6.15 -11.34
C GLN A 24 -21.51 7.37 -11.32
N ALA A 25 -21.31 8.28 -10.36
CA ALA A 25 -22.12 9.49 -10.20
C ALA A 25 -21.32 10.78 -10.47
N TRP A 26 -19.99 10.72 -10.46
CA TRP A 26 -19.09 11.85 -10.65
C TRP A 26 -17.97 11.50 -11.64
N ASP A 27 -18.22 11.75 -12.94
CA ASP A 27 -17.30 11.43 -14.05
C ASP A 27 -17.00 12.64 -14.94
N ASP A 28 -16.94 13.83 -14.33
CA ASP A 28 -16.56 15.04 -15.05
C ASP A 28 -15.03 15.19 -15.15
N GLN A 29 -14.59 16.27 -15.78
CA GLN A 29 -13.15 16.57 -15.90
C GLN A 29 -12.45 16.68 -14.54
N VAL A 30 -13.16 17.14 -13.50
CA VAL A 30 -12.59 17.27 -12.15
C VAL A 30 -12.35 15.89 -11.54
N ALA A 31 -13.26 14.94 -11.74
CA ALA A 31 -13.07 13.55 -11.32
C ALA A 31 -11.85 12.92 -12.01
N GLN A 32 -11.71 13.11 -13.33
CA GLN A 32 -10.56 12.60 -14.09
C GLN A 32 -9.23 13.22 -13.60
N ASP A 33 -9.21 14.53 -13.37
CA ASP A 33 -8.04 15.22 -12.85
C ASP A 33 -7.71 14.76 -11.43
N PHE A 34 -8.72 14.48 -10.60
CA PHE A 34 -8.55 13.96 -9.26
C PHE A 34 -7.90 12.57 -9.27
N GLU A 35 -8.39 11.65 -10.11
CA GLU A 35 -7.79 10.33 -10.25
C GLU A 35 -6.33 10.43 -10.70
N LYS A 36 -6.06 11.21 -11.74
CA LYS A 36 -4.74 11.37 -12.31
C LYS A 36 -3.74 12.00 -11.33
N ASN A 37 -4.13 13.05 -10.63
CA ASN A 37 -3.22 13.85 -9.81
C ASN A 37 -3.07 13.31 -8.39
N HIS A 38 -4.06 12.58 -7.88
CA HIS A 38 -4.08 12.13 -6.48
C HIS A 38 -4.12 10.61 -6.32
N LEU A 39 -4.98 9.89 -7.04
CA LEU A 39 -5.13 8.44 -6.85
C LEU A 39 -4.05 7.62 -7.58
N ALA A 40 -3.82 7.87 -8.86
CA ALA A 40 -2.84 7.13 -9.66
C ALA A 40 -1.41 7.17 -9.06
N PRO A 41 -0.91 8.30 -8.51
CA PRO A 41 0.39 8.31 -7.85
C PRO A 41 0.46 7.44 -6.59
N LEU A 42 -0.65 7.27 -5.87
CA LEU A 42 -0.69 6.49 -4.62
C LEU A 42 -0.47 5.01 -4.86
N GLU A 43 -0.98 4.43 -5.95
CA GLU A 43 -0.77 3.01 -6.27
C GLU A 43 0.72 2.66 -6.36
N GLY A 44 1.48 3.48 -7.08
CA GLY A 44 2.93 3.31 -7.22
C GLY A 44 3.66 3.47 -5.88
N LEU A 45 3.25 4.45 -5.05
CA LEU A 45 3.82 4.68 -3.72
C LEU A 45 3.54 3.52 -2.77
N VAL A 46 2.29 3.04 -2.73
CA VAL A 46 1.86 1.90 -1.91
C VAL A 46 2.66 0.65 -2.29
N LYS A 47 2.77 0.35 -3.58
CA LYS A 47 3.54 -0.82 -4.06
C LYS A 47 5.00 -0.77 -3.59
N ARG A 48 5.66 0.38 -3.69
CA ARG A 48 7.04 0.55 -3.22
C ARG A 48 7.15 0.40 -1.70
N ASN A 49 6.23 0.98 -0.94
CA ASN A 49 6.21 0.89 0.52
C ASN A 49 5.99 -0.55 1.01
N VAL A 50 5.06 -1.28 0.41
CA VAL A 50 4.82 -2.71 0.71
C VAL A 50 6.11 -3.52 0.59
N VAL A 51 6.84 -3.34 -0.52
CA VAL A 51 8.13 -4.02 -0.74
C VAL A 51 9.16 -3.61 0.32
N GLY A 52 9.24 -2.33 0.67
CA GLY A 52 10.13 -1.84 1.72
C GLY A 52 9.81 -2.45 3.09
N MET A 53 8.52 -2.51 3.44
CA MET A 53 8.04 -3.09 4.70
C MET A 53 8.32 -4.59 4.80
N ASP A 54 8.15 -5.33 3.71
CA ASP A 54 8.46 -6.76 3.68
C ASP A 54 9.97 -7.00 3.86
N LYS A 55 10.83 -6.20 3.21
CA LYS A 55 12.29 -6.27 3.40
C LYS A 55 12.71 -5.94 4.83
N LEU A 56 12.11 -4.92 5.44
CA LEU A 56 12.37 -4.56 6.85
C LEU A 56 11.95 -5.69 7.79
N SER A 57 10.78 -6.28 7.56
CA SER A 57 10.30 -7.43 8.35
C SER A 57 11.24 -8.63 8.25
N GLU A 58 11.78 -8.89 7.06
CA GLU A 58 12.76 -9.97 6.86
C GLU A 58 14.08 -9.68 7.61
N ALA A 59 14.61 -8.46 7.48
CA ALA A 59 15.84 -8.06 8.16
C ALA A 59 15.72 -8.15 9.68
N LEU A 60 14.61 -7.66 10.25
CA LEU A 60 14.32 -7.76 11.68
C LEU A 60 14.19 -9.22 12.14
N GLY A 61 13.57 -10.09 11.33
CA GLY A 61 13.48 -11.51 11.60
C GLY A 61 14.85 -12.19 11.67
N LYS A 62 15.76 -11.86 10.74
CA LYS A 62 17.14 -12.36 10.74
C LYS A 62 17.93 -11.90 11.96
N ILE A 63 17.83 -10.61 12.31
CA ILE A 63 18.51 -10.04 13.49
C ILE A 63 18.06 -10.75 14.76
N ARG A 64 16.73 -10.89 14.95
CA ARG A 64 16.19 -11.58 16.12
C ARG A 64 16.68 -13.02 16.21
N LYS A 65 16.66 -13.76 15.11
CA LYS A 65 17.16 -15.14 15.06
C LYS A 65 18.66 -15.22 15.43
N ALA A 66 19.48 -14.31 14.91
CA ALA A 66 20.90 -14.25 15.22
C ALA A 66 21.18 -13.92 16.70
N CYS A 67 20.33 -13.09 17.34
CA CYS A 67 20.41 -12.83 18.78
C CYS A 67 20.02 -14.07 19.60
N ASP A 68 18.95 -14.78 19.21
CA ASP A 68 18.47 -15.98 19.91
C ASP A 68 19.46 -17.17 19.78
N GLU A 69 20.20 -17.28 18.67
CA GLU A 69 21.23 -18.33 18.46
C GLU A 69 22.54 -18.07 19.22
N ASN A 70 22.77 -16.83 19.67
CA ASN A 70 24.02 -16.39 20.29
C ASN A 70 23.87 -16.06 21.79
N SER A 71 22.73 -16.42 22.39
CA SER A 71 22.40 -16.35 23.82
C SER A 71 22.41 -17.72 24.47
#